data_AF-A0AA43I6Y4-F1
#
_entry.id   AF-A0AA43I6Y4-F1
#
_cell.length_a   1.000
_cell.length_b   1.000
_cell.length_c   1.000
_cell.angle_alpha   90.00
_cell.angle_beta   90.00
_cell.angle_gamma   90.00
#
_symmetry.space_group_name_H-M   'P 1'
#
loop_
_entity.id
_entity.type
_entity.pdbx_description
1 polymer ?
#
loop_
_entity_poly.entity_id
_entity_poly.type
_entity_poly.pdbx_seq_one_letter_code
_entity_poly.pdbx_strand_id
1 'polypeptide(L)'
;MKRKLLVCSFLLTLALGFSMEANAEEPNEELSVEAYEASGAAEAGYSYEQYVNFINMPEMEETAVAPFTMRAGLSDQQSKVLSLLQQQLGKPYDWGGNGPDRFDCSGLVVYVFQNAVGIKMDRITYQQEVQGVEVGLDNLQVGDLVFFGPRGATYHVGVYIGNNQYIHASETSVITTDMQYYKPDFARRVLNTSGGEVTPTPPATGDKVAMHRFQNINTGEHFYTSSEAEKNQLAAAGWNYEGIGWYAPTSGNKVYRVYNPNSGDHHYTLSSSEKNYLVSIGWQDEGVGWYSDVNQGVALYRAYNPYVAVGSHHYTASQAEFQNLLASGWQNEGIAWYGR
;
A
#
# COMPACT_ATOMS: atom_id res chain seq x y z
N MET A 1 15.77 46.52 7.64
CA MET A 1 15.66 47.07 6.27
C MET A 1 16.80 46.51 5.43
N LYS A 2 16.49 45.89 4.29
CA LYS A 2 17.44 45.26 3.36
C LYS A 2 18.53 46.25 2.89
N ARG A 3 19.78 45.79 2.66
CA ARG A 3 20.38 45.65 1.30
C ARG A 3 21.92 45.47 1.33
N LYS A 4 22.35 44.44 0.60
CA LYS A 4 23.54 44.24 -0.25
C LYS A 4 24.57 45.38 -0.34
N LEU A 5 25.86 45.00 -0.39
CA LEU A 5 26.97 45.45 -1.27
C LEU A 5 28.30 44.96 -0.63
N LEU A 6 29.43 44.62 -1.26
CA LEU A 6 29.95 44.78 -2.62
C LEU A 6 31.20 43.86 -2.76
N VAL A 7 31.41 43.27 -3.93
CA VAL A 7 32.67 42.61 -4.34
C VAL A 7 33.72 43.69 -4.63
N CYS A 8 34.96 43.53 -4.14
CA CYS A 8 36.08 44.40 -4.48
C CYS A 8 37.17 43.60 -5.19
N SER A 9 37.40 43.93 -6.45
CA SER A 9 38.41 43.35 -7.33
C SER A 9 39.70 44.17 -7.23
N PHE A 10 40.84 43.51 -7.02
CA PHE A 10 42.16 44.13 -7.22
C PHE A 10 42.93 43.33 -8.29
N LEU A 11 43.30 44.03 -9.36
CA LEU A 11 44.24 43.57 -10.39
C LEU A 11 45.67 43.67 -9.85
N LEU A 12 46.43 42.59 -9.97
CA LEU A 12 47.90 42.64 -9.95
C LEU A 12 48.44 41.80 -11.12
N THR A 13 49.10 42.47 -12.05
CA THR A 13 49.80 41.85 -13.18
C THR A 13 51.27 41.71 -12.84
N LEU A 14 51.79 40.47 -12.74
CA LEU A 14 53.18 40.16 -13.11
C LEU A 14 53.30 38.67 -13.45
N ALA A 15 53.78 38.40 -14.66
CA ALA A 15 53.97 37.09 -15.24
C ALA A 15 55.20 36.39 -14.66
N LEU A 16 55.12 35.07 -14.46
CA LEU A 16 56.12 34.06 -14.82
C LEU A 16 55.49 32.68 -14.62
N GLY A 17 55.58 31.84 -15.66
CA GLY A 17 54.78 30.62 -15.80
C GLY A 17 55.06 29.57 -14.73
N PHE A 18 53.97 29.11 -14.12
CA PHE A 18 53.80 27.74 -13.65
C PHE A 18 52.32 27.41 -13.87
N SER A 19 52.05 26.37 -14.65
CA SER A 19 50.70 25.86 -14.83
C SER A 19 50.30 25.18 -13.52
N MET A 20 49.65 25.90 -12.62
CA MET A 20 48.82 25.27 -11.59
C MET A 20 47.43 25.18 -12.17
N GLU A 21 47.03 23.96 -12.51
CA GLU A 21 45.62 23.61 -12.66
C GLU A 21 44.91 24.07 -11.39
N ALA A 22 44.01 25.04 -11.55
CA ALA A 22 43.07 25.43 -10.51
C ALA A 22 42.16 24.21 -10.31
N ASN A 23 42.49 23.40 -9.32
CA ASN A 23 41.53 22.47 -8.75
C ASN A 23 40.50 23.37 -8.06
N ALA A 24 39.38 23.62 -8.74
CA ALA A 24 38.21 24.19 -8.11
C ALA A 24 37.70 23.15 -7.11
N GLU A 25 38.20 23.22 -5.87
CA GLU A 25 37.49 22.67 -4.72
C GLU A 25 36.21 23.51 -4.56
N GLU A 26 35.13 23.01 -5.15
CA GLU A 26 33.78 23.31 -4.66
C GLU A 26 33.76 23.02 -3.16
N PRO A 27 33.27 23.93 -2.29
CA PRO A 27 33.28 23.71 -0.87
C PRO A 27 32.23 22.64 -0.55
N ASN A 28 32.67 21.39 -0.40
CA ASN A 28 31.90 20.38 0.30
C ASN A 28 31.66 20.91 1.71
N GLU A 29 30.42 21.30 2.03
CA GLU A 29 29.99 21.48 3.41
C GLU A 29 30.45 20.23 4.17
N GLU A 30 31.30 20.45 5.16
CA GLU A 30 32.12 19.43 5.76
C GLU A 30 31.23 18.30 6.29
N LEU A 31 31.26 17.14 5.62
CA LEU A 31 30.78 15.85 6.11
C LEU A 31 31.62 15.47 7.34
N SER A 32 31.39 16.18 8.45
CA SER A 32 32.16 16.08 9.67
C SER A 32 31.37 15.34 10.73
N VAL A 33 32.11 14.62 11.58
CA VAL A 33 31.54 14.01 12.80
C VAL A 33 30.89 15.09 13.67
N GLU A 34 31.42 16.32 13.66
CA GLU A 34 30.85 17.45 14.39
C GLU A 34 29.44 17.82 13.89
N ALA A 35 29.21 17.83 12.58
CA ALA A 35 27.89 18.08 12.01
C ALA A 35 26.89 16.97 12.40
N TYR A 36 27.33 15.71 12.38
CA TYR A 36 26.51 14.57 12.84
C TYR A 36 26.13 14.69 14.32
N GLU A 37 27.09 14.96 15.21
CA GLU A 37 26.85 15.11 16.65
C GLU A 37 25.95 16.34 16.95
N ALA A 38 26.05 17.40 16.15
CA ALA A 38 25.18 18.58 16.28
C ALA A 38 23.78 18.39 15.68
N SER A 39 23.58 17.39 14.83
CA SER A 39 22.34 17.23 14.05
C SER A 39 21.16 16.70 14.87
N GLY A 40 21.42 15.97 15.96
CA GLY A 40 20.39 15.21 16.68
C GLY A 40 20.16 13.79 16.14
N ALA A 41 20.85 13.38 15.07
CA ALA A 41 20.68 12.07 14.45
C ALA A 41 21.07 10.92 15.38
N ALA A 42 22.14 11.07 16.15
CA ALA A 42 22.61 10.08 17.11
C ALA A 42 21.56 9.85 18.23
N GLU A 43 21.01 10.93 18.78
CA GLU A 43 19.95 10.89 19.80
C GLU A 43 18.65 10.30 19.25
N ALA A 44 18.37 10.52 17.97
CA ALA A 44 17.24 9.92 17.25
C ALA A 44 17.46 8.43 16.92
N GLY A 45 18.65 7.89 17.16
CA GLY A 45 18.98 6.47 17.00
C GLY A 45 19.51 6.08 15.62
N TYR A 46 19.99 7.04 14.84
CA TYR A 46 20.65 6.82 13.54
C TYR A 46 22.16 6.77 13.70
N SER A 47 22.83 5.92 12.91
CA SER A 47 24.29 5.86 12.84
C SER A 47 24.86 7.00 11.98
N TYR A 48 26.17 7.26 12.12
CA TYR A 48 26.89 8.21 11.26
C TYR A 48 26.73 7.87 9.77
N GLU A 49 26.78 6.59 9.40
CA GLU A 49 26.61 6.15 8.01
C GLU A 49 25.19 6.42 7.50
N GLN A 50 24.17 6.19 8.32
CA GLN A 50 22.79 6.51 7.95
C GLN A 50 22.59 8.02 7.81
N TYR A 51 23.18 8.82 8.69
CA TYR A 51 23.19 10.28 8.58
C TYR A 51 23.82 10.73 7.26
N VAL A 52 25.05 10.27 6.98
CA VAL A 52 25.78 10.61 5.75
C VAL A 52 24.98 10.19 4.51
N ASN A 53 24.36 9.02 4.50
CA ASN A 53 23.56 8.58 3.37
C ASN A 53 22.29 9.42 3.19
N PHE A 54 21.67 9.88 4.29
CA PHE A 54 20.48 10.74 4.24
C PHE A 54 20.80 12.15 3.71
N ILE A 55 21.86 12.80 4.18
CA ILE A 55 22.22 14.17 3.74
C ILE A 55 22.89 14.23 2.36
N ASN A 56 23.24 13.07 1.79
CA ASN A 56 23.70 12.96 0.42
C ASN A 56 22.59 12.47 -0.51
N MET A 57 21.33 12.45 -0.03
CA MET A 57 20.21 12.23 -0.92
C MET A 57 20.17 13.36 -1.95
N PRO A 58 19.86 13.07 -3.22
CA PRO A 58 19.77 14.12 -4.22
C PRO A 58 18.77 15.19 -3.76
N GLU A 59 19.12 16.46 -3.94
CA GLU A 59 18.19 17.56 -3.66
C GLU A 59 16.98 17.42 -4.59
N MET A 60 15.83 17.10 -3.99
CA MET A 60 14.59 16.86 -4.74
C MET A 60 13.81 18.16 -4.80
N GLU A 61 13.69 18.75 -5.99
CA GLU A 61 12.77 19.87 -6.18
C GLU A 61 11.35 19.42 -5.83
N GLU A 62 10.65 20.25 -5.04
CA GLU A 62 9.24 20.06 -4.72
C GLU A 62 8.45 19.96 -6.02
N THR A 63 8.06 18.75 -6.41
CA THR A 63 7.18 18.60 -7.57
C THR A 63 5.83 19.20 -7.20
N ALA A 64 5.41 20.23 -7.95
CA ALA A 64 4.09 20.82 -7.78
C ALA A 64 3.07 19.68 -7.85
N VAL A 65 2.41 19.41 -6.71
CA VAL A 65 1.41 18.37 -6.61
C VAL A 65 0.30 18.73 -7.60
N ALA A 66 0.20 18.01 -8.72
CA ALA A 66 -1.00 18.10 -9.54
C ALA A 66 -2.18 17.85 -8.59
N PRO A 67 -3.21 18.71 -8.55
CA PRO A 67 -4.32 18.55 -7.62
C PRO A 67 -4.92 17.17 -7.84
N PHE A 68 -4.61 16.28 -6.92
CA PHE A 68 -4.99 14.89 -7.02
C PHE A 68 -6.44 14.81 -6.57
N THR A 69 -7.32 14.67 -7.55
CA THR A 69 -8.72 14.32 -7.31
C THR A 69 -8.76 13.03 -6.51
N MET A 70 -9.48 13.01 -5.38
CA MET A 70 -9.83 11.79 -4.63
C MET A 70 -9.99 10.60 -5.59
N ARG A 71 -9.06 9.64 -5.51
CA ARG A 71 -9.11 8.47 -6.38
C ARG A 71 -10.23 7.56 -5.93
N ALA A 72 -11.17 7.29 -6.83
CA ALA A 72 -12.04 6.13 -6.70
C ALA A 72 -11.18 4.88 -6.48
N GLY A 73 -11.47 4.10 -5.42
CA GLY A 73 -10.82 2.81 -5.15
C GLY A 73 -9.72 2.79 -4.07
N LEU A 74 -9.51 3.87 -3.31
CA LEU A 74 -8.71 3.80 -2.07
C LEU A 74 -9.56 3.26 -0.92
N SER A 75 -8.98 2.41 -0.07
CA SER A 75 -9.64 2.01 1.18
C SER A 75 -9.78 3.20 2.14
N ASP A 76 -10.64 3.07 3.14
CA ASP A 76 -10.79 4.06 4.23
C ASP A 76 -9.45 4.35 4.92
N GLN A 77 -8.66 3.31 5.20
CA GLN A 77 -7.35 3.48 5.82
C GLN A 77 -6.38 4.23 4.91
N GLN A 78 -6.34 3.89 3.62
CA GLN A 78 -5.49 4.57 2.63
C GLN A 78 -5.89 6.03 2.48
N SER A 79 -7.19 6.31 2.42
CA SER A 79 -7.73 7.67 2.30
C SER A 79 -7.39 8.52 3.52
N LYS A 80 -7.53 7.97 4.74
CA LYS A 80 -7.17 8.65 5.98
C LYS A 80 -5.68 8.92 6.08
N VAL A 81 -4.84 7.93 5.75
CA VAL A 81 -3.37 8.07 5.73
C VAL A 81 -2.98 9.15 4.72
N LEU A 82 -3.45 9.05 3.47
CA LEU A 82 -3.12 10.01 2.43
C LEU A 82 -3.57 11.43 2.81
N SER A 83 -4.80 11.59 3.31
CA SER A 83 -5.33 12.89 3.72
C SER A 83 -4.50 13.52 4.83
N LEU A 84 -4.11 12.75 5.85
CA LEU A 84 -3.28 13.27 6.95
C LEU A 84 -1.85 13.55 6.49
N LEU A 85 -1.28 12.70 5.63
CA LEU A 85 0.06 12.85 5.05
C LEU A 85 0.16 14.15 4.23
N GLN A 86 -0.85 14.44 3.40
CA GLN A 86 -0.92 15.68 2.62
C GLN A 86 -0.99 16.94 3.50
N GLN A 87 -1.65 16.87 4.66
CA GLN A 87 -1.66 17.98 5.63
C GLN A 87 -0.30 18.27 6.25
N GLN A 88 0.69 17.38 6.09
CA GLN A 88 2.03 17.58 6.62
C GLN A 88 2.97 18.26 5.62
N LEU A 89 2.60 18.37 4.34
CA LEU A 89 3.44 18.99 3.31
C LEU A 89 3.92 20.39 3.73
N GLY A 90 5.20 20.66 3.49
CA GLY A 90 5.89 21.90 3.84
C GLY A 90 6.33 22.03 5.30
N LYS A 91 5.98 21.09 6.19
CA LYS A 91 6.47 21.12 7.57
C LYS A 91 7.97 20.79 7.63
N PRO A 92 8.75 21.49 8.45
CA PRO A 92 10.21 21.37 8.43
C PRO A 92 10.70 20.02 8.95
N TYR A 93 11.86 19.61 8.43
CA TYR A 93 12.60 18.45 8.93
C TYR A 93 13.23 18.75 10.29
N ASP A 94 13.27 17.74 11.17
CA ASP A 94 13.97 17.80 12.44
C ASP A 94 14.35 16.38 12.88
N TRP A 95 15.63 16.10 13.08
CA TRP A 95 16.08 14.79 13.57
C TRP A 95 15.42 14.50 14.93
N GLY A 96 14.78 13.34 15.07
CA GLY A 96 13.99 13.04 16.27
C GLY A 96 12.58 13.63 16.26
N GLY A 97 12.22 14.46 15.27
CA GLY A 97 10.91 15.07 15.10
C GLY A 97 9.79 14.04 14.90
N ASN A 98 8.74 14.12 15.71
CA ASN A 98 7.63 13.15 15.73
C ASN A 98 6.24 13.83 15.62
N GLY A 99 6.21 15.05 15.08
CA GLY A 99 5.01 15.85 14.87
C GLY A 99 4.49 16.61 16.11
N PRO A 100 3.40 17.38 15.93
CA PRO A 100 2.77 17.66 14.65
C PRO A 100 3.48 18.75 13.83
N ASP A 101 4.40 19.52 14.41
CA ASP A 101 4.92 20.74 13.77
C ASP A 101 6.20 20.50 12.95
N ARG A 102 6.98 19.47 13.29
CA ARG A 102 8.25 19.08 12.63
C ARG A 102 8.40 17.57 12.62
N PHE A 103 9.12 17.03 11.65
CA PHE A 103 9.24 15.58 11.45
C PHE A 103 10.64 15.18 10.99
N ASP A 104 11.13 14.01 11.43
CA ASP A 104 12.05 13.23 10.60
C ASP A 104 11.28 12.20 9.76
N CYS A 105 12.00 11.43 8.94
CA CYS A 105 11.39 10.50 8.00
C CYS A 105 10.51 9.44 8.67
N SER A 106 11.03 8.80 9.72
CA SER A 106 10.34 7.75 10.46
C SER A 106 9.28 8.31 11.42
N GLY A 107 9.48 9.50 11.96
CA GLY A 107 8.53 10.22 12.81
C GLY A 107 7.31 10.73 12.06
N LEU A 108 7.46 11.10 10.78
CA LEU A 108 6.31 11.35 9.89
C LEU A 108 5.44 10.10 9.77
N VAL A 109 6.05 8.94 9.55
CA VAL A 109 5.34 7.64 9.46
C VAL A 109 4.64 7.33 10.79
N VAL A 110 5.33 7.45 11.93
CA VAL A 110 4.73 7.24 13.26
C VAL A 110 3.50 8.13 13.45
N TYR A 111 3.64 9.43 13.22
CA TYR A 111 2.56 10.38 13.41
C TYR A 111 1.37 10.08 12.52
N VAL A 112 1.60 9.88 11.21
CA VAL A 112 0.50 9.69 10.26
C VAL A 112 -0.24 8.38 10.55
N PHE A 113 0.46 7.26 10.72
CA PHE A 113 -0.21 5.97 10.91
C PHE A 113 -0.91 5.87 12.27
N GLN A 114 -0.32 6.45 13.32
CA GLN A 114 -0.94 6.48 14.64
C GLN A 114 -2.21 7.35 14.67
N ASN A 115 -2.18 8.53 14.04
CA ASN A 115 -3.29 9.48 14.11
C ASN A 115 -4.36 9.27 13.04
N ALA A 116 -4.02 8.71 11.87
CA ALA A 116 -4.98 8.42 10.81
C ALA A 116 -5.74 7.11 11.04
N VAL A 117 -5.03 6.06 11.47
CA VAL A 117 -5.55 4.68 11.46
C VAL A 117 -5.24 3.88 12.73
N GLY A 118 -4.59 4.49 13.72
CA GLY A 118 -4.31 3.83 15.01
C GLY A 118 -3.22 2.76 14.96
N ILE A 119 -2.46 2.67 13.86
CA ILE A 119 -1.38 1.69 13.73
C ILE A 119 -0.13 2.23 14.42
N LYS A 120 0.38 1.44 15.37
CA LYS A 120 1.61 1.76 16.08
C LYS A 120 2.82 1.35 15.23
N MET A 121 3.56 2.35 14.77
CA MET A 121 4.83 2.17 14.08
C MET A 121 6.00 2.31 15.06
N ASP A 122 7.07 1.57 14.84
CA ASP A 122 8.31 1.73 15.57
C ASP A 122 8.97 3.06 15.22
N ARG A 123 9.76 3.61 16.14
CA ARG A 123 10.26 4.98 16.00
C ARG A 123 11.32 5.11 14.91
N ILE A 124 12.12 4.08 14.68
CA ILE A 124 13.34 4.17 13.87
C ILE A 124 13.17 3.40 12.55
N THR A 125 13.69 3.94 11.45
CA THR A 125 13.53 3.42 10.08
C THR A 125 13.85 1.92 9.95
N TYR A 126 14.99 1.45 10.48
CA TYR A 126 15.40 0.04 10.36
C TYR A 126 14.54 -0.92 11.20
N GLN A 127 13.72 -0.41 12.13
CA GLN A 127 12.72 -1.22 12.84
C GLN A 127 11.42 -1.25 12.03
N GLN A 128 11.03 -0.11 11.44
CA GLN A 128 9.89 -0.03 10.53
C GLN A 128 10.06 -0.93 9.30
N GLU A 129 11.28 -1.14 8.81
CA GLU A 129 11.54 -1.95 7.61
C GLU A 129 11.12 -3.41 7.73
N VAL A 130 10.87 -3.92 8.94
CA VAL A 130 10.40 -5.30 9.19
C VAL A 130 8.93 -5.36 9.64
N GLN A 131 8.27 -4.21 9.77
CA GLN A 131 6.85 -4.14 10.10
C GLN A 131 5.98 -4.36 8.86
N GLY A 132 4.93 -5.16 9.00
CA GLY A 132 4.01 -5.49 7.91
C GLY A 132 4.55 -6.57 6.97
N VAL A 133 4.07 -6.57 5.73
CA VAL A 133 4.38 -7.60 4.72
C VAL A 133 5.26 -7.01 3.61
N GLU A 134 6.22 -7.80 3.08
CA GLU A 134 7.00 -7.38 1.91
C GLU A 134 6.12 -7.21 0.68
N VAL A 135 6.35 -6.14 -0.08
CA VAL A 135 5.71 -5.93 -1.37
C VAL A 135 6.76 -5.54 -2.41
N GLY A 136 6.62 -6.10 -3.61
CA GLY A 136 7.45 -5.68 -4.75
C GLY A 136 7.09 -4.25 -5.16
N LEU A 137 8.08 -3.48 -5.64
CA LEU A 137 7.89 -2.10 -6.07
C LEU A 137 6.89 -1.96 -7.23
N ASP A 138 6.69 -3.01 -8.02
CA ASP A 138 5.69 -3.05 -9.10
C ASP A 138 4.26 -3.31 -8.59
N ASN A 139 4.11 -3.63 -7.29
CA ASN A 139 2.84 -3.95 -6.63
C ASN A 139 2.46 -2.93 -5.55
N LEU A 140 3.07 -1.74 -5.59
CA LEU A 140 2.83 -0.68 -4.61
C LEU A 140 1.38 -0.23 -4.60
N GLN A 141 0.87 0.00 -3.39
CA GLN A 141 -0.43 0.58 -3.11
C GLN A 141 -0.25 1.82 -2.25
N VAL A 142 -1.19 2.76 -2.35
CA VAL A 142 -1.20 3.95 -1.50
C VAL A 142 -1.10 3.54 -0.04
N GLY A 143 -0.23 4.20 0.72
CA GLY A 143 0.05 3.86 2.12
C GLY A 143 1.11 2.79 2.33
N ASP A 144 1.67 2.18 1.28
CA ASP A 144 2.88 1.35 1.43
C ASP A 144 4.07 2.22 1.84
N LEU A 145 4.91 1.68 2.72
CA LEU A 145 6.17 2.30 3.12
C LEU A 145 7.23 1.92 2.10
N VAL A 146 7.95 2.91 1.60
CA VAL A 146 9.06 2.73 0.65
C VAL A 146 10.36 3.13 1.33
N PHE A 147 11.37 2.27 1.25
CA PHE A 147 12.60 2.40 2.03
C PHE A 147 13.84 2.55 1.14
N PHE A 148 14.86 3.19 1.70
CA PHE A 148 16.13 3.48 1.02
C PHE A 148 17.31 3.02 1.89
N GLY A 149 18.25 2.33 1.25
CA GLY A 149 19.39 1.69 1.86
C GLY A 149 19.24 0.17 2.03
N PRO A 150 20.35 -0.52 2.37
CA PRO A 150 20.35 -1.96 2.58
C PRO A 150 19.57 -2.34 3.84
N ARG A 151 19.03 -3.57 3.85
CA ARG A 151 18.34 -4.16 5.01
C ARG A 151 19.23 -4.10 6.27
N GLY A 152 18.64 -3.70 7.38
CA GLY A 152 19.32 -3.51 8.67
C GLY A 152 20.11 -2.21 8.78
N ALA A 153 20.22 -1.43 7.70
CA ALA A 153 20.90 -0.13 7.68
C ALA A 153 20.17 0.89 6.79
N THR A 154 18.85 0.74 6.61
CA THR A 154 18.03 1.76 5.94
C THR A 154 18.19 3.10 6.61
N TYR A 155 18.44 4.13 5.81
CA TYR A 155 18.61 5.49 6.29
C TYR A 155 17.36 6.34 6.09
N HIS A 156 16.44 5.93 5.21
CA HIS A 156 15.27 6.74 4.89
C HIS A 156 14.00 5.93 4.59
N VAL A 157 12.84 6.56 4.82
CA VAL A 157 11.52 6.02 4.52
C VAL A 157 10.58 7.10 3.99
N GLY A 158 9.75 6.74 3.03
CA GLY A 158 8.62 7.52 2.55
C GLY A 158 7.33 6.70 2.54
N VAL A 159 6.21 7.36 2.27
CA VAL A 159 4.89 6.73 2.13
C VAL A 159 4.42 6.90 0.69
N TYR A 160 4.22 5.79 -0.02
CA TYR A 160 3.76 5.80 -1.40
C TYR A 160 2.34 6.35 -1.50
N ILE A 161 2.10 7.25 -2.46
CA ILE A 161 0.81 7.94 -2.65
C ILE A 161 0.15 7.61 -4.01
N GLY A 162 0.67 6.63 -4.74
CA GLY A 162 0.25 6.33 -6.11
C GLY A 162 1.00 7.17 -7.13
N ASN A 163 0.73 6.97 -8.42
CA ASN A 163 1.34 7.76 -9.50
C ASN A 163 2.86 7.74 -9.55
N ASN A 164 3.49 6.67 -9.08
CA ASN A 164 4.95 6.63 -8.98
C ASN A 164 5.51 7.70 -8.02
N GLN A 165 4.70 8.18 -7.06
CA GLN A 165 5.08 9.23 -6.12
C GLN A 165 5.00 8.76 -4.66
N TYR A 166 5.79 9.38 -3.79
CA TYR A 166 5.73 9.22 -2.35
C TYR A 166 5.87 10.56 -1.63
N ILE A 167 5.32 10.65 -0.42
CA ILE A 167 5.57 11.77 0.49
C ILE A 167 6.55 11.31 1.57
N HIS A 168 7.52 12.16 1.88
CA HIS A 168 8.51 11.92 2.92
C HIS A 168 8.96 13.25 3.54
N ALA A 169 9.53 13.20 4.75
CA ALA A 169 10.32 14.32 5.27
C ALA A 169 11.71 14.29 4.61
N SER A 170 11.97 15.17 3.65
CA SER A 170 13.31 15.37 3.07
C SER A 170 14.20 16.15 4.03
N GLU A 171 15.43 16.47 3.66
CA GLU A 171 16.39 17.21 4.50
C GLU A 171 15.86 18.55 5.03
N THR A 172 14.92 19.19 4.32
CA THR A 172 14.40 20.51 4.70
C THR A 172 12.94 20.48 5.14
N SER A 173 12.10 19.67 4.50
CA SER A 173 10.66 19.67 4.77
C SER A 173 9.95 18.41 4.27
N VAL A 174 8.68 18.24 4.64
CA VAL A 174 7.82 17.20 4.08
C VAL A 174 7.43 17.57 2.65
N ILE A 175 7.85 16.76 1.68
CA ILE A 175 7.64 17.01 0.23
C ILE A 175 7.07 15.78 -0.47
N THR A 176 6.61 15.99 -1.71
CA THR A 176 6.24 14.92 -2.64
C THR A 176 7.35 14.71 -3.67
N THR A 177 7.73 13.45 -3.87
CA THR A 177 8.82 13.05 -4.75
C THR A 177 8.36 11.95 -5.72
N ASP A 178 8.73 12.07 -6.99
CA ASP A 178 8.53 11.01 -7.99
C ASP A 178 9.68 9.98 -7.93
N MET A 179 9.33 8.70 -7.88
CA MET A 179 10.26 7.56 -7.82
C MET A 179 11.17 7.47 -9.03
N GLN A 180 10.83 8.13 -10.15
CA GLN A 180 11.72 8.23 -11.31
C GLN A 180 13.01 8.99 -11.00
N TYR A 181 12.96 9.95 -10.08
CA TYR A 181 14.11 10.79 -9.71
C TYR A 181 14.91 10.15 -8.58
N TYR A 182 14.22 9.55 -7.60
CA TYR A 182 14.87 8.83 -6.52
C TYR A 182 14.05 7.60 -6.12
N LYS A 183 14.55 6.44 -6.56
CA LYS A 183 13.85 5.16 -6.49
C LYS A 183 14.14 4.45 -5.15
N PRO A 184 13.11 3.96 -4.44
CA PRO A 184 13.30 3.14 -3.24
C PRO A 184 13.87 1.76 -3.58
N ASP A 185 14.54 1.15 -2.60
CA ASP A 185 15.15 -0.17 -2.73
C ASP A 185 14.14 -1.31 -2.52
N PHE A 186 13.18 -1.10 -1.60
CA PHE A 186 12.12 -2.07 -1.30
C PHE A 186 10.92 -1.39 -0.62
N ALA A 187 9.86 -2.18 -0.37
CA ALA A 187 8.67 -1.68 0.30
C ALA A 187 8.03 -2.65 1.29
N ARG A 188 7.26 -2.10 2.23
CA ARG A 188 6.41 -2.84 3.18
C ARG A 188 4.98 -2.31 3.15
N ARG A 189 4.03 -3.24 3.21
CA ARG A 189 2.62 -2.92 3.43
C ARG A 189 2.27 -3.13 4.90
N VAL A 190 1.92 -2.04 5.58
CA VAL A 190 1.52 -2.05 6.99
C VAL A 190 0.02 -1.82 7.20
N LEU A 191 -0.67 -1.30 6.19
CA LEU A 191 -2.12 -1.18 6.22
C LEU A 191 -2.75 -2.55 6.02
N ASN A 192 -3.61 -2.94 6.96
CA ASN A 192 -4.54 -4.02 6.75
C ASN A 192 -5.63 -3.50 5.81
N THR A 193 -5.48 -3.78 4.51
CA THR A 193 -6.51 -3.45 3.52
C THR A 193 -7.85 -4.15 3.78
N SER A 194 -7.93 -4.99 4.83
CA SER A 194 -9.11 -5.64 5.41
C SER A 194 -10.13 -4.68 6.10
N GLY A 195 -10.01 -3.37 5.93
CA GLY A 195 -10.78 -2.38 6.70
C GLY A 195 -11.37 -1.20 5.92
N GLY A 196 -11.49 -1.29 4.60
CA GLY A 196 -12.16 -0.26 3.81
C GLY A 196 -12.42 -0.73 2.39
N GLU A 197 -13.70 -0.92 2.07
CA GLU A 197 -14.28 -1.16 0.75
C GLU A 197 -13.36 -1.88 -0.25
N VAL A 198 -13.42 -3.22 -0.26
CA VAL A 198 -13.15 -3.98 -1.48
C VAL A 198 -14.24 -3.55 -2.46
N THR A 199 -13.97 -2.54 -3.26
CA THR A 199 -14.46 -2.54 -4.63
C THR A 199 -13.38 -3.21 -5.46
N PRO A 200 -13.72 -4.24 -6.24
CA PRO A 200 -12.73 -4.90 -7.07
C PRO A 200 -12.40 -3.89 -8.15
N THR A 201 -11.14 -3.51 -8.30
CA THR A 201 -10.69 -2.93 -9.55
C THR A 201 -10.12 -4.10 -10.35
N PRO A 202 -10.87 -4.63 -11.32
CA PRO A 202 -10.37 -5.71 -12.14
C PRO A 202 -9.49 -5.17 -13.28
N PRO A 203 -8.67 -6.02 -13.91
CA PRO A 203 -7.97 -5.64 -15.12
C PRO A 203 -9.02 -5.36 -16.21
N ALA A 204 -9.27 -4.09 -16.50
CA ALA A 204 -10.23 -3.68 -17.51
C ALA A 204 -9.62 -3.83 -18.91
N THR A 205 -9.80 -4.99 -19.51
CA THR A 205 -9.78 -5.18 -20.96
C THR A 205 -11.01 -6.00 -21.36
N GLY A 206 -12.18 -5.38 -21.26
CA GLY A 206 -13.47 -5.99 -21.63
C GLY A 206 -14.61 -5.56 -20.70
N ASP A 207 -15.83 -5.86 -21.12
CA ASP A 207 -17.07 -5.60 -20.39
C ASP A 207 -17.37 -6.67 -19.32
N LYS A 208 -16.34 -7.43 -18.93
CA LYS A 208 -16.33 -8.52 -17.96
C LYS A 208 -14.94 -8.75 -17.36
N VAL A 209 -14.90 -9.55 -16.31
CA VAL A 209 -13.79 -9.74 -15.38
C VAL A 209 -13.66 -11.22 -15.07
N ALA A 210 -12.44 -11.77 -15.12
CA ALA A 210 -12.21 -13.17 -14.75
C ALA A 210 -12.37 -13.37 -13.23
N MET A 211 -13.10 -14.40 -12.83
CA MET A 211 -13.21 -14.82 -11.43
C MET A 211 -12.38 -16.07 -11.21
N HIS A 212 -11.25 -15.90 -10.53
CA HIS A 212 -10.31 -16.95 -10.15
C HIS A 212 -10.91 -17.81 -9.04
N ARG A 213 -10.85 -19.12 -9.22
CA ARG A 213 -11.32 -20.12 -8.27
C ARG A 213 -10.13 -20.83 -7.63
N PHE A 214 -10.17 -20.95 -6.32
CA PHE A 214 -9.18 -21.66 -5.52
C PHE A 214 -9.86 -22.67 -4.62
N GLN A 215 -9.15 -23.76 -4.35
CA GLN A 215 -9.53 -24.74 -3.34
C GLN A 215 -8.42 -24.85 -2.28
N ASN A 216 -8.81 -24.83 -1.02
CA ASN A 216 -7.94 -25.23 0.07
C ASN A 216 -7.96 -26.76 0.18
N ILE A 217 -6.84 -27.43 -0.12
CA ILE A 217 -6.79 -28.90 -0.11
C ILE A 217 -6.95 -29.51 1.29
N ASN A 218 -6.68 -28.73 2.34
CA ASN A 218 -6.74 -29.19 3.72
C ASN A 218 -8.16 -29.12 4.29
N THR A 219 -8.94 -28.10 3.89
CA THR A 219 -10.30 -27.86 4.41
C THR A 219 -11.40 -28.18 3.39
N GLY A 220 -11.07 -28.25 2.11
CA GLY A 220 -12.03 -28.38 1.00
C GLY A 220 -12.79 -27.09 0.67
N GLU A 221 -12.48 -25.99 1.36
CA GLU A 221 -13.10 -24.67 1.13
C GLU A 221 -12.70 -24.09 -0.21
N HIS A 222 -13.62 -23.33 -0.80
CA HIS A 222 -13.37 -22.61 -2.03
C HIS A 222 -13.32 -21.11 -1.80
N PHE A 223 -12.42 -20.45 -2.54
CA PHE A 223 -12.25 -19.02 -2.52
C PHE A 223 -12.36 -18.45 -3.94
N TYR A 224 -12.97 -17.28 -4.08
CA TYR A 224 -13.25 -16.67 -5.38
C TYR A 224 -12.81 -15.21 -5.39
N THR A 225 -12.06 -14.83 -6.42
CA THR A 225 -11.57 -13.46 -6.55
C THR A 225 -11.38 -13.00 -7.98
N SER A 226 -11.69 -11.73 -8.25
CA SER A 226 -11.28 -11.05 -9.49
C SER A 226 -9.89 -10.42 -9.40
N SER A 227 -9.28 -10.43 -8.21
CA SER A 227 -8.01 -9.76 -7.96
C SER A 227 -6.86 -10.67 -8.34
N GLU A 228 -6.08 -10.25 -9.34
CA GLU A 228 -4.82 -10.89 -9.73
C GLU A 228 -3.81 -10.92 -8.55
N ALA A 229 -3.83 -9.90 -7.69
CA ALA A 229 -2.97 -9.87 -6.51
C ALA A 229 -3.40 -10.90 -5.46
N GLU A 230 -4.70 -11.00 -5.15
CA GLU A 230 -5.23 -11.98 -4.20
C GLU A 230 -5.06 -13.41 -4.73
N LYS A 231 -5.23 -13.60 -6.05
CA LYS A 231 -4.89 -14.85 -6.74
C LYS A 231 -3.44 -15.26 -6.49
N ASN A 232 -2.50 -14.35 -6.70
CA ASN A 232 -1.07 -14.64 -6.50
C ASN A 232 -0.75 -14.91 -5.02
N GLN A 233 -1.39 -14.21 -4.09
CA GLN A 233 -1.22 -14.42 -2.65
C GLN A 233 -1.75 -15.80 -2.20
N LEU A 234 -2.92 -16.21 -2.67
CA LEU A 234 -3.50 -17.52 -2.36
C LEU A 234 -2.64 -18.66 -2.91
N ALA A 235 -2.18 -18.52 -4.17
CA ALA A 235 -1.26 -19.47 -4.78
C ALA A 235 0.05 -19.59 -3.98
N ALA A 236 0.63 -18.46 -3.54
CA ALA A 236 1.82 -18.45 -2.69
C ALA A 236 1.57 -19.06 -1.31
N ALA A 237 0.36 -18.90 -0.77
CA ALA A 237 -0.09 -19.51 0.48
C ALA A 237 -0.45 -21.00 0.36
N GLY A 238 -0.24 -21.61 -0.81
CA GLY A 238 -0.44 -23.05 -1.04
C GLY A 238 -1.89 -23.45 -1.34
N TRP A 239 -2.78 -22.50 -1.64
CA TRP A 239 -4.10 -22.82 -2.16
C TRP A 239 -3.99 -23.37 -3.58
N ASN A 240 -4.79 -24.38 -3.89
CA ASN A 240 -4.81 -24.98 -5.22
C ASN A 240 -5.60 -24.08 -6.17
N TYR A 241 -4.92 -23.49 -7.16
CA TYR A 241 -5.58 -22.69 -8.19
C TYR A 241 -6.26 -23.60 -9.21
N GLU A 242 -7.58 -23.46 -9.35
CA GLU A 242 -8.39 -24.30 -10.24
C GLU A 242 -8.68 -23.62 -11.59
N GLY A 243 -8.27 -22.36 -11.76
CA GLY A 243 -8.49 -21.60 -12.99
C GLY A 243 -9.60 -20.55 -12.84
N ILE A 244 -10.17 -20.15 -13.98
CA ILE A 244 -11.27 -19.20 -14.04
C ILE A 244 -12.58 -19.97 -13.86
N GLY A 245 -13.31 -19.68 -12.78
CA GLY A 245 -14.60 -20.32 -12.49
C GLY A 245 -15.74 -19.74 -13.33
N TRP A 246 -15.76 -18.42 -13.52
CA TRP A 246 -16.68 -17.70 -14.40
C TRP A 246 -16.12 -16.32 -14.74
N TYR A 247 -16.85 -15.54 -15.54
CA TYR A 247 -16.59 -14.12 -15.71
C TYR A 247 -17.71 -13.29 -15.08
N ALA A 248 -17.38 -12.29 -14.27
CA ALA A 248 -18.33 -11.33 -13.74
C ALA A 248 -18.42 -10.10 -14.65
N PRO A 249 -19.58 -9.47 -14.87
CA PRO A 249 -19.65 -8.17 -15.52
C PRO A 249 -18.92 -7.08 -14.71
N THR A 250 -18.53 -6.01 -15.38
CA THR A 250 -17.93 -4.83 -14.73
C THR A 250 -18.96 -3.91 -14.05
N SER A 251 -20.26 -4.16 -14.23
CA SER A 251 -21.36 -3.44 -13.60
C SER A 251 -22.59 -4.34 -13.44
N GLY A 252 -23.51 -4.00 -12.54
CA GLY A 252 -24.73 -4.77 -12.30
C GLY A 252 -25.13 -4.76 -10.83
N ASN A 253 -25.79 -5.84 -10.38
CA ASN A 253 -26.17 -5.98 -8.97
C ASN A 253 -24.94 -6.34 -8.13
N LYS A 254 -24.75 -5.69 -6.97
CA LYS A 254 -23.58 -5.91 -6.11
C LYS A 254 -23.62 -7.30 -5.47
N VAL A 255 -22.56 -8.08 -5.64
CA VAL A 255 -22.31 -9.29 -4.84
C VAL A 255 -21.36 -8.89 -3.72
N TYR A 256 -21.84 -8.93 -2.49
CA TYR A 256 -21.08 -8.61 -1.29
C TYR A 256 -20.20 -9.79 -0.87
N ARG A 257 -19.00 -9.50 -0.40
CA ARG A 257 -18.07 -10.46 0.21
C ARG A 257 -17.97 -10.14 1.69
N VAL A 258 -18.11 -11.15 2.55
CA VAL A 258 -17.92 -11.01 3.99
C VAL A 258 -17.02 -12.12 4.52
N TYR A 259 -16.19 -11.77 5.50
CA TYR A 259 -15.16 -12.65 6.05
C TYR A 259 -15.45 -12.97 7.52
N ASN A 260 -15.33 -14.23 7.91
CA ASN A 260 -15.42 -14.64 9.31
C ASN A 260 -14.01 -14.76 9.92
N PRO A 261 -13.58 -13.83 10.78
CA PRO A 261 -12.24 -13.89 11.37
C PRO A 261 -12.02 -15.06 12.34
N ASN A 262 -13.11 -15.69 12.82
CA ASN A 262 -13.00 -16.81 13.77
C ASN A 262 -12.76 -18.15 13.06
N SER A 263 -13.24 -18.32 11.83
CA SER A 263 -13.09 -19.56 11.06
C SER A 263 -12.18 -19.45 9.85
N GLY A 264 -11.99 -18.24 9.33
CA GLY A 264 -11.31 -18.03 8.05
C GLY A 264 -12.25 -18.07 6.84
N ASP A 265 -13.56 -18.29 7.04
CA ASP A 265 -14.51 -18.43 5.92
C ASP A 265 -14.84 -17.12 5.21
N HIS A 266 -15.15 -17.25 3.92
CA HIS A 266 -15.74 -16.19 3.12
C HIS A 266 -17.16 -16.56 2.69
N HIS A 267 -18.07 -15.59 2.76
CA HIS A 267 -19.43 -15.71 2.24
C HIS A 267 -19.73 -14.65 1.19
N TYR A 268 -20.53 -15.01 0.19
CA TYR A 268 -20.83 -14.17 -0.96
C TYR A 268 -22.33 -14.07 -1.17
N THR A 269 -22.87 -12.85 -1.26
CA THR A 269 -24.33 -12.67 -1.34
C THR A 269 -24.75 -11.41 -2.09
N LEU A 270 -25.86 -11.49 -2.83
CA LEU A 270 -26.58 -10.32 -3.35
C LEU A 270 -27.39 -9.58 -2.27
N SER A 271 -27.66 -10.24 -1.15
CA SER A 271 -28.53 -9.73 -0.09
C SER A 271 -27.75 -8.84 0.87
N SER A 272 -27.99 -7.54 0.79
CA SER A 272 -27.47 -6.58 1.77
C SER A 272 -27.94 -6.89 3.20
N SER A 273 -29.11 -7.49 3.37
CA SER A 273 -29.63 -7.88 4.68
C SER A 273 -28.90 -9.09 5.27
N GLU A 274 -28.57 -10.08 4.44
CA GLU A 274 -27.75 -11.23 4.86
C GLU A 274 -26.35 -10.79 5.27
N LYS A 275 -25.73 -9.93 4.45
CA LYS A 275 -24.47 -9.26 4.76
C LYS A 275 -24.53 -8.53 6.11
N ASN A 276 -25.53 -7.66 6.29
CA ASN A 276 -25.68 -6.88 7.53
C ASN A 276 -25.90 -7.77 8.76
N TYR A 277 -26.64 -8.88 8.61
CA TYR A 277 -26.81 -9.85 9.68
C TYR A 277 -25.49 -10.53 10.06
N LEU A 278 -24.71 -11.00 9.07
CA LEU A 278 -23.40 -11.62 9.31
C LEU A 278 -22.45 -10.65 10.01
N VAL A 279 -22.43 -9.39 9.58
CA VAL A 279 -21.65 -8.33 10.23
C VAL A 279 -22.10 -8.11 11.68
N SER A 280 -23.40 -8.12 11.94
CA SER A 280 -23.94 -7.95 13.30
C SER A 280 -23.53 -9.06 14.28
N ILE A 281 -23.17 -10.24 13.76
CA ILE A 281 -22.70 -11.39 14.55
C ILE A 281 -21.18 -11.57 14.49
N GLY A 282 -20.44 -10.55 14.04
CA GLY A 282 -18.98 -10.48 14.15
C GLY A 282 -18.20 -10.82 12.88
N TRP A 283 -18.87 -10.97 11.73
CA TRP A 283 -18.18 -11.06 10.45
C TRP A 283 -17.71 -9.68 9.99
N GLN A 284 -16.67 -9.64 9.16
CA GLN A 284 -16.14 -8.44 8.57
C GLN A 284 -16.77 -8.21 7.20
N ASP A 285 -17.33 -7.02 6.98
CA ASP A 285 -17.77 -6.59 5.65
C ASP A 285 -16.55 -6.25 4.80
N GLU A 286 -16.28 -7.05 3.78
CA GLU A 286 -15.22 -6.73 2.82
C GLU A 286 -15.76 -5.85 1.69
N GLY A 287 -17.08 -5.63 1.57
CA GLY A 287 -17.66 -4.79 0.53
C GLY A 287 -18.09 -5.57 -0.70
N VAL A 288 -17.97 -4.96 -1.88
CA VAL A 288 -18.42 -5.56 -3.15
C VAL A 288 -17.32 -6.44 -3.70
N GLY A 289 -17.51 -7.76 -3.70
CA GLY A 289 -16.56 -8.70 -4.30
C GLY A 289 -16.58 -8.68 -5.84
N TRP A 290 -17.75 -8.49 -6.46
CA TRP A 290 -17.97 -8.33 -7.90
C TRP A 290 -19.42 -7.95 -8.19
N TYR A 291 -19.79 -7.86 -9.47
CA TYR A 291 -21.16 -7.59 -9.91
C TYR A 291 -21.81 -8.83 -10.53
N SER A 292 -23.12 -8.96 -10.36
CA SER A 292 -23.97 -9.92 -11.04
C SER A 292 -24.56 -9.32 -12.30
N ASP A 293 -24.63 -10.12 -13.35
CA ASP A 293 -25.23 -9.74 -14.63
C ASP A 293 -26.74 -9.54 -14.50
N VAL A 294 -27.20 -8.35 -14.88
CA VAL A 294 -28.62 -7.98 -14.88
C VAL A 294 -29.39 -8.70 -15.99
N ASN A 295 -28.70 -9.16 -17.04
CA ASN A 295 -29.29 -9.94 -18.13
C ASN A 295 -29.33 -11.44 -17.85
N GLN A 296 -28.85 -11.87 -16.68
CA GLN A 296 -28.90 -13.26 -16.23
C GLN A 296 -28.17 -14.25 -17.16
N GLY A 297 -26.99 -13.89 -17.66
CA GLY A 297 -26.24 -14.70 -18.64
C GLY A 297 -25.86 -16.11 -18.17
N VAL A 298 -25.01 -16.23 -17.15
CA VAL A 298 -24.52 -17.52 -16.63
C VAL A 298 -24.94 -17.70 -15.18
N ALA A 299 -25.80 -18.67 -14.87
CA ALA A 299 -26.23 -18.92 -13.49
C ALA A 299 -25.09 -19.47 -12.62
N LEU A 300 -24.91 -18.92 -11.42
CA LEU A 300 -24.03 -19.45 -10.39
C LEU A 300 -24.89 -20.05 -9.28
N TYR A 301 -24.78 -21.36 -9.07
CA TYR A 301 -25.54 -22.11 -8.08
C TYR A 301 -24.87 -22.07 -6.71
N ARG A 302 -25.65 -21.92 -5.64
CA ARG A 302 -25.19 -21.96 -4.24
C ARG A 302 -25.60 -23.27 -3.58
N ALA A 303 -24.62 -24.01 -3.07
CA ALA A 303 -24.83 -25.18 -2.24
C ALA A 303 -24.30 -24.93 -0.82
N TYR A 304 -25.07 -25.28 0.20
CA TYR A 304 -24.66 -25.19 1.60
C TYR A 304 -24.31 -26.57 2.16
N ASN A 305 -23.17 -26.69 2.86
CA ASN A 305 -22.80 -27.92 3.55
C ASN A 305 -23.29 -27.91 5.01
N PRO A 306 -24.30 -28.73 5.38
CA PRO A 306 -24.82 -28.77 6.74
C PRO A 306 -23.96 -29.60 7.71
N TYR A 307 -22.92 -30.29 7.23
CA TYR A 307 -22.16 -31.28 8.03
C TYR A 307 -20.89 -30.73 8.67
N VAL A 308 -20.55 -29.48 8.39
CA VAL A 308 -19.35 -28.80 8.91
C VAL A 308 -19.78 -27.73 9.91
N ALA A 309 -19.00 -27.58 10.99
CA ALA A 309 -19.31 -26.69 12.10
C ALA A 309 -19.31 -25.21 11.72
N VAL A 310 -18.70 -24.88 10.58
CA VAL A 310 -18.72 -23.54 10.00
C VAL A 310 -19.21 -23.60 8.57
N GLY A 311 -20.13 -22.70 8.22
CA GLY A 311 -21.01 -22.83 7.06
C GLY A 311 -20.30 -22.68 5.72
N SER A 312 -19.72 -23.78 5.24
CA SER A 312 -19.08 -23.83 3.93
C SER A 312 -20.13 -23.79 2.82
N HIS A 313 -20.17 -22.68 2.09
CA HIS A 313 -20.95 -22.53 0.88
C HIS A 313 -20.07 -22.78 -0.34
N HIS A 314 -20.61 -23.44 -1.37
CA HIS A 314 -19.94 -23.62 -2.64
C HIS A 314 -20.72 -22.91 -3.75
N TYR A 315 -19.99 -22.24 -4.64
CA TYR A 315 -20.55 -21.46 -5.73
C TYR A 315 -20.00 -21.96 -7.06
N THR A 316 -20.89 -22.30 -8.00
CA THR A 316 -20.43 -22.88 -9.27
C THR A 316 -21.32 -22.58 -10.45
N ALA A 317 -20.71 -22.34 -11.61
CA ALA A 317 -21.40 -22.28 -12.91
C ALA A 317 -21.64 -23.68 -13.49
N SER A 318 -20.97 -24.70 -12.94
CA SER A 318 -21.08 -26.08 -13.41
C SER A 318 -22.30 -26.75 -12.79
N GLN A 319 -23.34 -26.95 -13.60
CA GLN A 319 -24.52 -27.70 -13.18
C GLN A 319 -24.15 -29.11 -12.70
N ALA A 320 -23.16 -29.77 -13.31
CA ALA A 320 -22.72 -31.10 -12.93
C ALA A 320 -22.03 -31.11 -11.55
N GLU A 321 -21.15 -30.14 -11.28
CA GLU A 321 -20.52 -29.98 -9.97
C GLU A 321 -21.58 -29.74 -8.88
N PHE A 322 -22.55 -28.86 -9.18
CA PHE A 322 -23.67 -28.59 -8.27
C PHE A 322 -24.48 -29.86 -7.97
N GLN A 323 -24.86 -30.63 -8.99
CA GLN A 323 -25.60 -31.88 -8.77
C GLN A 323 -24.80 -32.91 -7.97
N ASN A 324 -23.48 -32.97 -8.16
CA ASN A 324 -22.62 -33.84 -7.37
C ASN A 324 -22.61 -33.45 -5.89
N LEU A 325 -22.54 -32.15 -5.57
CA LEU A 325 -22.62 -31.67 -4.19
C LEU A 325 -23.95 -32.07 -3.54
N LEU A 326 -25.07 -31.91 -4.25
CA LEU A 326 -26.39 -32.33 -3.76
C LEU A 326 -26.46 -33.85 -3.54
N ALA A 327 -25.90 -34.64 -4.45
CA ALA A 327 -25.78 -36.09 -4.28
C ALA A 327 -24.92 -36.48 -3.07
N SER A 328 -23.95 -35.64 -2.69
CA SER A 328 -23.15 -35.77 -1.46
C SER A 328 -23.84 -35.21 -0.20
N GLY A 329 -25.12 -34.81 -0.29
CA GLY A 329 -25.93 -34.38 0.85
C GLY A 329 -25.88 -32.88 1.15
N TRP A 330 -25.26 -32.07 0.29
CA TRP A 330 -25.32 -30.61 0.42
C TRP A 330 -26.72 -30.11 0.10
N GLN A 331 -27.09 -28.96 0.70
CA GLN A 331 -28.40 -28.35 0.52
C GLN A 331 -28.39 -27.40 -0.66
N ASN A 332 -29.43 -27.49 -1.49
CA ASN A 332 -29.66 -26.59 -2.61
C ASN A 332 -30.23 -25.26 -2.10
N GLU A 333 -29.52 -24.16 -2.34
CA GLU A 333 -29.98 -22.80 -2.02
C GLU A 333 -30.32 -21.97 -3.27
N GLY A 334 -30.34 -22.61 -4.44
CA GLY A 334 -30.73 -22.00 -5.71
C GLY A 334 -29.61 -21.24 -6.40
N ILE A 335 -30.00 -20.25 -7.20
CA ILE A 335 -29.07 -19.39 -7.93
C ILE A 335 -28.67 -18.24 -7.01
N ALA A 336 -27.36 -18.11 -6.79
CA ALA A 336 -26.77 -17.07 -5.98
C ALA A 336 -26.74 -15.73 -6.71
N TRP A 337 -26.28 -15.75 -7.97
CA TRP A 337 -26.15 -14.61 -8.87
C TRP A 337 -25.86 -15.09 -10.31
N TYR A 338 -25.60 -14.15 -11.22
CA TYR A 338 -25.29 -14.43 -12.63
C TYR A 338 -23.94 -13.84 -13.07
N GLY A 339 -23.16 -14.62 -13.82
CA GLY A 339 -21.97 -14.19 -14.57
C GLY A 339 -22.29 -13.82 -16.02
N ARG A 340 -21.26 -13.48 -16.80
CA ARG A 340 -21.35 -12.96 -18.17
C ARG A 340 -20.47 -13.67 -19.19
#